data_AF-A0AAD7TIF4-F1
#
_entry.id   AF-A0AAD7TIF4-F1
#
_cell.length_a   1.000
_cell.length_b   1.000
_cell.length_c   1.000
_cell.angle_alpha   90.00
_cell.angle_beta   90.00
_cell.angle_gamma   90.00
#
_symmetry.space_group_name_H-M   'P 1'
#
loop_
_entity.id
_entity.type
_entity.pdbx_description
1 polymer ?
#
loop_
_entity_poly.entity_id
_entity_poly.type
_entity_poly.pdbx_seq_one_letter_code
_entity_poly.pdbx_strand_id
1 'polypeptide(L)'
;MADIQFDPSTHPHRRLNPLTGEHVLVSPHRTKRPWLGQTEPPQQSNLPQYDPQCYLCPGNTRAGGQQNEKYEHTMVFENDYAAVLPPPGPAAPPAPHPLLTTEPVQGGCDTTAQGH
;
A
#
# COMPACT_ATOMS: atom_id res chain seq x y z
N MET A 1 47.30 -14.11 -16.06
CA MET A 1 45.82 -14.14 -16.01
C MET A 1 45.40 -12.70 -15.79
N ALA A 2 44.58 -12.11 -16.67
CA ALA A 2 44.14 -10.73 -16.50
C ALA A 2 43.24 -10.64 -15.25
N ASP A 3 43.53 -9.65 -14.40
CA ASP A 3 42.72 -9.36 -13.22
C ASP A 3 41.37 -8.81 -13.69
N ILE A 4 40.28 -9.55 -13.46
CA ILE A 4 38.93 -9.10 -13.81
C ILE A 4 38.41 -8.30 -12.63
N GLN A 5 38.51 -6.98 -12.74
CA GLN A 5 37.95 -6.07 -11.74
C GLN A 5 36.41 -6.11 -11.77
N PHE A 6 35.81 -6.18 -10.59
CA PHE A 6 34.35 -6.12 -10.45
C PHE A 6 33.83 -4.71 -10.80
N ASP A 7 33.01 -4.63 -11.85
CA ASP A 7 32.19 -3.47 -12.20
C ASP A 7 30.69 -3.71 -11.88
N PRO A 8 30.07 -2.98 -10.94
CA PRO A 8 28.66 -3.14 -10.59
C PRO A 8 27.68 -2.69 -11.68
N SER A 9 28.12 -1.95 -12.70
CA SER A 9 27.27 -1.54 -13.82
C SER A 9 26.99 -2.67 -14.81
N THR A 10 27.82 -3.72 -14.78
CA THR A 10 27.73 -4.86 -15.69
C THR A 10 27.57 -6.18 -14.94
N HIS A 11 28.25 -6.38 -13.82
CA HIS A 11 28.19 -7.63 -13.08
C HIS A 11 26.99 -7.71 -12.12
N PRO A 12 26.29 -8.86 -12.08
CA PRO A 12 25.26 -9.12 -11.08
C PRO A 12 25.81 -9.08 -9.66
N HIS A 13 25.06 -8.51 -8.74
CA HIS A 13 25.47 -8.37 -7.33
C HIS A 13 24.26 -8.24 -6.41
N ARG A 14 24.47 -8.30 -5.09
CA ARG A 14 23.44 -8.03 -4.10
C ARG A 14 23.76 -6.75 -3.35
N ARG A 15 22.73 -5.97 -2.99
CA ARG A 15 22.84 -4.80 -2.12
C ARG A 15 21.99 -5.00 -0.88
N LEU A 16 22.56 -4.76 0.30
CA LEU A 16 21.84 -4.81 1.56
C LEU A 16 20.93 -3.56 1.67
N ASN A 17 19.66 -3.77 2.00
CA ASN A 17 18.77 -2.73 2.49
C ASN A 17 18.91 -2.67 4.03
N PRO A 18 19.55 -1.64 4.60
CA PRO A 18 19.76 -1.56 6.04
C PRO A 18 18.47 -1.35 6.84
N LEU A 19 17.39 -0.89 6.20
CA LEU A 19 16.10 -0.71 6.88
C LEU A 19 15.37 -2.04 7.11
N THR A 20 15.53 -3.02 6.21
CA THR A 20 14.87 -4.33 6.31
C THR A 20 15.81 -5.47 6.68
N GLY A 21 17.13 -5.26 6.58
CA GLY A 21 18.14 -6.31 6.74
C GLY A 21 18.24 -7.28 5.55
N GLU A 22 17.44 -7.06 4.51
CA GLU A 22 17.36 -7.95 3.36
C GLU A 22 18.30 -7.52 2.23
N HIS A 23 18.64 -8.45 1.35
CA HIS A 23 19.46 -8.15 0.18
C HIS A 23 18.64 -8.16 -1.11
N VAL A 24 18.80 -7.12 -1.92
CA VAL A 24 18.22 -7.02 -3.26
C VAL A 24 19.22 -7.54 -4.30
N LEU A 25 18.80 -8.48 -5.15
CA LEU A 25 19.57 -8.93 -6.31
C LEU A 25 19.48 -7.91 -7.45
N VAL A 26 20.64 -7.44 -7.91
CA VAL A 26 20.79 -6.51 -9.02
C VAL A 26 21.36 -7.27 -10.21
N SER A 27 20.62 -7.32 -11.31
CA SER A 27 21.05 -7.94 -12.57
C SER A 27 21.02 -6.90 -13.70
N PRO A 28 22.11 -6.14 -13.92
CA PRO A 28 22.10 -4.95 -14.81
C PRO A 28 21.66 -5.21 -16.25
N HIS A 29 21.81 -6.44 -16.75
CA HIS A 29 21.45 -6.80 -18.12
C HIS A 29 19.98 -7.25 -18.30
N ARG A 30 19.20 -7.38 -17.23
CA ARG A 30 17.87 -7.99 -17.27
C ARG A 30 16.88 -7.26 -18.19
N THR A 31 17.02 -5.94 -18.34
CA THR A 31 16.17 -5.11 -19.21
C THR A 31 16.43 -5.32 -20.70
N LYS A 32 17.53 -5.98 -21.10
CA LYS A 32 17.81 -6.32 -22.51
C LYS A 32 16.96 -7.47 -23.05
N ARG A 33 16.25 -8.19 -22.17
CA ARG A 33 15.37 -9.28 -22.59
C ARG A 33 14.16 -8.70 -23.32
N PRO A 34 13.83 -9.15 -24.54
CA PRO A 34 12.63 -8.70 -25.23
C PRO A 34 11.38 -8.91 -24.38
N TRP A 35 10.59 -7.84 -24.19
CA TRP A 35 9.31 -7.91 -23.50
C TRP A 35 8.20 -8.21 -24.49
N LEU A 36 7.52 -9.34 -24.31
CA LEU A 36 6.34 -9.76 -25.07
C LEU A 36 5.13 -10.00 -24.13
N GLY A 37 5.24 -9.56 -22.88
CA GLY A 37 4.21 -9.72 -21.87
C GLY A 37 3.23 -8.55 -21.82
N GLN A 38 2.47 -8.49 -20.73
CA GLN A 38 1.49 -7.44 -20.46
C GLN A 38 2.10 -6.03 -20.46
N THR A 39 1.37 -5.06 -20.99
CA THR A 39 1.70 -3.64 -20.85
C THR A 39 0.54 -2.95 -20.16
N GLU A 40 0.83 -2.22 -19.08
CA GLU A 40 -0.20 -1.44 -18.39
C GLU A 40 -0.64 -0.25 -19.26
N PRO A 41 -1.96 0.03 -19.36
CA PRO A 41 -2.43 1.24 -20.00
C PRO A 41 -1.98 2.47 -19.19
N PRO A 42 -1.77 3.62 -19.85
CA PRO A 42 -1.54 4.86 -19.13
C PRO A 42 -2.76 5.21 -18.27
N GLN A 43 -2.51 5.79 -17.09
CA GLN A 43 -3.58 6.28 -16.23
C GLN A 43 -4.36 7.40 -16.94
N GLN A 44 -5.69 7.35 -16.88
CA GLN A 44 -6.55 8.39 -17.44
C GLN A 44 -6.44 9.67 -16.59
N SER A 45 -6.15 10.79 -17.24
CA SER A 45 -5.95 12.08 -16.56
C SER A 45 -7.21 12.97 -16.48
N ASN A 46 -8.27 12.64 -17.22
CA ASN A 46 -9.51 13.42 -17.23
C ASN A 46 -10.56 12.78 -16.33
N LEU A 47 -10.46 13.06 -15.03
CA LEU A 47 -11.53 12.76 -14.07
C LEU A 47 -12.41 14.01 -13.89
N PRO A 48 -13.73 13.85 -13.64
CA PRO A 48 -14.57 14.99 -13.29
C PRO A 48 -14.09 15.61 -11.98
N GLN A 49 -14.25 16.93 -11.82
CA GLN A 49 -13.94 17.62 -10.56
C GLN A 49 -14.82 17.08 -9.41
N TYR A 50 -16.05 16.67 -9.72
CA TYR A 50 -16.98 16.10 -8.77
C TYR A 50 -17.77 14.96 -9.41
N ASP A 51 -17.92 13.86 -8.68
CA ASP A 51 -18.73 12.71 -9.05
C ASP A 51 -19.78 12.46 -7.94
N PRO A 52 -21.08 12.53 -8.23
CA PRO A 52 -22.14 12.28 -7.24
C PRO A 52 -22.17 10.83 -6.71
N GLN A 53 -21.49 9.89 -7.36
CA GLN A 53 -21.35 8.50 -6.91
C GLN A 53 -20.07 8.25 -6.12
N CYS A 54 -19.17 9.23 -6.01
CA CYS A 54 -17.91 9.07 -5.30
C CYS A 54 -18.12 9.12 -3.77
N TYR A 55 -17.74 8.04 -3.08
CA TYR A 55 -17.84 7.93 -1.61
C TYR A 55 -16.92 8.89 -0.85
N LEU A 56 -15.91 9.46 -1.51
CA LEU A 56 -14.99 10.40 -0.89
C LEU A 56 -15.45 11.84 -1.09
N CYS A 57 -16.26 12.17 -2.11
CA CYS A 57 -16.56 13.56 -2.45
C CYS A 57 -17.40 14.29 -1.38
N PRO A 58 -17.25 15.63 -1.25
CA PRO A 58 -18.00 16.45 -0.29
C PRO A 58 -19.52 16.32 -0.47
N GLY A 59 -20.26 16.19 0.64
CA GLY A 59 -21.73 16.09 0.62
C GLY A 59 -22.30 14.75 0.11
N ASN A 60 -21.47 13.83 -0.39
CA ASN A 60 -21.93 12.51 -0.83
C ASN A 60 -22.10 11.54 0.33
N THR A 61 -22.96 10.55 0.14
CA THR A 61 -23.08 9.41 1.04
C THR A 61 -21.86 8.50 0.87
N ARG A 62 -21.19 8.18 1.98
CA ARG A 62 -20.09 7.21 2.08
C ARG A 62 -20.58 5.78 1.90
N ALA A 63 -19.64 4.85 1.71
CA ALA A 63 -19.95 3.43 1.58
C ALA A 63 -20.65 2.86 2.85
N GLY A 64 -20.31 3.38 4.03
CA GLY A 64 -20.99 3.04 5.30
C GLY A 64 -22.35 3.72 5.51
N GLY A 65 -22.87 4.47 4.54
CA GLY A 65 -24.18 5.14 4.61
C GLY A 65 -24.20 6.49 5.31
N GLN A 66 -23.10 6.91 5.94
CA GLN A 66 -22.93 8.24 6.52
C GLN A 66 -22.74 9.30 5.42
N GLN A 67 -23.10 10.55 5.65
CA GLN A 67 -22.88 11.63 4.68
C GLN A 67 -21.57 12.37 4.98
N ASN A 68 -20.76 12.62 3.95
CA ASN A 68 -19.62 13.51 4.05
C ASN A 68 -20.08 14.93 4.31
N GLU A 69 -19.31 15.67 5.11
CA GLU A 69 -19.49 17.11 5.23
C GLU A 69 -19.25 17.78 3.86
N LYS A 70 -19.73 19.01 3.70
CA LYS A 70 -19.38 19.83 2.51
C LYS A 70 -18.04 20.51 2.76
N TYR A 71 -16.97 19.73 2.68
CA TYR A 71 -15.62 20.18 2.98
C TYR A 71 -14.91 20.73 1.73
N GLU A 72 -14.12 21.80 1.88
CA GLU A 72 -13.40 22.46 0.77
C GLU A 72 -11.96 21.96 0.59
N HIS A 73 -11.37 21.37 1.63
CA HIS A 73 -9.96 20.97 1.66
C HIS A 73 -9.80 19.53 2.16
N THR A 74 -9.01 19.27 3.19
CA THR A 74 -8.86 17.91 3.71
C THR A 74 -9.97 17.59 4.69
N MET A 75 -10.59 16.42 4.54
CA MET A 75 -11.47 15.81 5.54
C MET A 75 -10.85 14.50 6.00
N VAL A 76 -10.92 14.24 7.30
CA VAL A 76 -10.53 12.97 7.92
C VAL A 76 -11.75 12.35 8.56
N PHE A 77 -11.96 11.05 8.34
CA PHE A 77 -13.03 10.31 8.98
C PHE A 77 -12.61 8.86 9.24
N GLU A 78 -13.25 8.22 10.23
CA GLU A 78 -13.03 6.80 10.51
C GLU A 78 -13.49 5.95 9.32
N ASN A 79 -12.61 5.06 8.87
CA ASN A 79 -12.86 4.19 7.72
C ASN A 79 -14.06 3.28 7.99
N ASP A 80 -15.05 3.31 7.10
CA ASP A 80 -16.28 2.54 7.21
C ASP A 80 -16.05 1.02 7.29
N TYR A 81 -14.91 0.54 6.79
CA TYR A 81 -14.48 -0.86 6.83
C TYR A 81 -13.04 -0.97 7.35
N ALA A 82 -12.81 -0.42 8.55
CA ALA A 82 -11.51 -0.42 9.21
C ALA A 82 -10.87 -1.82 9.31
N ALA A 83 -9.56 -1.90 9.04
CA ALA A 83 -8.81 -3.16 9.12
C ALA A 83 -8.53 -3.60 10.57
N VAL A 84 -8.57 -2.64 11.52
CA VAL A 84 -8.42 -2.88 12.96
C VAL A 84 -9.50 -2.14 13.72
N LEU A 85 -9.87 -2.66 14.89
CA LEU A 85 -10.89 -2.08 15.76
C LEU A 85 -10.27 -1.34 16.94
N PRO A 86 -10.92 -0.28 17.45
CA PRO A 86 -10.42 0.47 18.59
C PRO A 86 -10.38 -0.40 19.86
N PRO A 87 -9.46 -0.10 20.79
CA PRO A 87 -9.38 -0.80 22.07
C PRO A 87 -10.59 -0.49 22.98
N PRO A 88 -10.96 -1.41 23.89
CA PRO A 88 -10.35 -2.72 24.11
C PRO A 88 -10.99 -3.81 23.25
N GLY A 89 -10.15 -4.59 22.56
CA GLY A 89 -10.52 -5.87 21.95
C GLY A 89 -10.25 -7.06 22.88
N PRO A 90 -10.84 -8.24 22.58
CA PRO A 90 -10.71 -9.43 23.42
C PRO A 90 -9.28 -9.99 23.41
N ALA A 91 -8.92 -10.69 24.49
CA ALA A 91 -7.69 -11.49 24.53
C ALA A 91 -7.80 -12.70 23.58
N ALA A 92 -6.70 -13.07 22.94
CA ALA A 92 -6.64 -14.30 22.16
C ALA A 92 -6.67 -15.53 23.09
N PRO A 93 -7.33 -16.63 22.69
CA PRO A 93 -7.26 -17.89 23.43
C PRO A 93 -5.83 -18.46 23.41
N PRO A 94 -5.48 -19.36 24.34
CA PRO A 94 -4.19 -20.05 24.31
C PRO A 94 -3.95 -20.75 22.97
N ALA A 95 -2.72 -20.68 22.46
CA ALA A 95 -2.36 -21.31 21.20
C ALA A 95 -2.53 -22.84 21.30
N PRO A 96 -3.24 -23.48 20.35
CA PRO A 96 -3.42 -24.94 20.37
C PRO A 96 -2.14 -25.70 20.02
N HIS A 97 -1.17 -25.03 19.38
CA HIS A 97 0.11 -25.61 18.98
C HIS A 97 1.20 -24.54 18.87
N PRO A 98 2.50 -24.82 19.15
CA PRO A 98 3.58 -23.83 19.09
C PRO A 98 3.79 -23.14 17.72
N LEU A 99 3.37 -23.78 16.63
CA LEU A 99 3.45 -23.21 15.27
C LEU A 99 2.17 -22.45 14.84
N LEU A 100 1.11 -22.48 15.66
CA LEU A 100 -0.19 -21.89 15.36
C LEU A 100 -0.54 -20.87 16.44
N THR A 101 0.10 -19.70 16.36
CA THR A 101 -0.07 -18.60 17.32
C THR A 101 -0.96 -17.50 16.75
N THR A 102 -1.73 -16.84 17.63
CA THR A 102 -2.57 -15.69 17.31
C THR A 102 -2.41 -14.63 18.37
N GLU A 103 -2.20 -13.38 17.96
CA GLU A 103 -2.07 -12.24 18.85
C GLU A 103 -3.13 -11.18 18.49
N PRO A 104 -3.82 -10.58 19.48
CA PRO A 104 -4.81 -9.55 19.20
C PRO A 104 -4.12 -8.26 18.70
N VAL A 105 -4.71 -7.61 17.70
CA VAL A 105 -4.27 -6.31 17.18
C VAL A 105 -5.45 -5.33 17.29
N GLN A 106 -5.16 -4.12 17.74
CA GLN A 106 -6.15 -3.06 18.00
C GLN A 106 -5.59 -1.72 17.54
N GLY A 107 -6.45 -0.81 17.11
CA GLY A 107 -6.05 0.51 16.61
C GLY A 107 -7.20 1.25 15.94
N GLY A 108 -6.88 2.37 15.29
CA GLY A 108 -7.80 3.12 14.44
C GLY A 108 -7.39 3.05 12.98
N CYS A 109 -8.35 3.24 12.08
CA CYS A 109 -8.11 3.38 10.65
C CYS A 109 -8.89 4.60 10.15
N ASP A 110 -8.16 5.62 9.70
CA ASP A 110 -8.76 6.84 9.19
C ASP A 110 -8.55 6.96 7.68
N THR A 111 -9.55 7.49 6.99
CA THR A 111 -9.48 7.86 5.58
C THR A 111 -9.28 9.37 5.48
N THR A 112 -8.32 9.78 4.65
CA THR A 112 -8.08 11.18 4.28
C THR A 112 -8.65 11.43 2.88
N ALA A 113 -9.61 12.34 2.79
CA ALA A 113 -10.19 12.79 1.52
C ALA A 113 -9.79 14.24 1.24
N GLN A 114 -9.69 14.59 -0.04
CA GLN A 114 -9.39 15.96 -0.50
C GLN A 114 -10.61 16.54 -1.21
N GLY A 115 -10.91 17.80 -0.91
CA GLY A 115 -11.97 18.60 -1.47
C GLY A 115 -11.41 19.37 -2.65
N HIS A 116 -12.13 19.30 -3.77
CA HIS A 116 -11.83 19.99 -5.02
C HIS A 116 -13.11 20.67 -5.50
#